data_AF-A0A2M6ZZD9-F1
#
_entry.id   AF-A0A2M6ZZD9-F1
#
_cell.length_a   1.000
_cell.length_b   1.000
_cell.length_c   1.000
_cell.angle_alpha   90.00
_cell.angle_beta   90.00
_cell.angle_gamma   90.00
#
_symmetry.space_group_name_H-M   'P 1'
#
loop_
_entity.id
_entity.type
_entity.pdbx_description
1 polymer ?
#
loop_
_entity_poly.entity_id
_entity_poly.type
_entity_poly.pdbx_seq_one_letter_code
_entity_poly.pdbx_strand_id
1 'polypeptide(L)'
;WVREVFKDKVLKLDPQNPRAADDAQFEHFVSAKAWFAFNTVYGTSEEKAFVRMLDRQMQKLQAQYEQIYLLRNEGHFAIYNYADGQAFQPDFVLFLRENSGKLLIYQLFIEPKGRYLKEHDRWKETFLKEITTEFGGKPLTFEDKKYRLIGVPFYNNEDENQFRASLESVLNWVR
;
A
#
# COMPACT_ATOMS: atom_id res chain seq x y z
N TRP A 1 -4.02 9.02 14.78
CA TRP A 1 -4.81 7.80 14.50
C TRP A 1 -3.95 6.65 13.98
N VAL A 2 -3.62 6.52 12.68
CA VAL A 2 -2.75 5.40 12.21
C VAL A 2 -1.34 5.47 12.83
N ARG A 3 -0.67 6.63 12.74
CA ARG A 3 0.62 6.87 13.40
C ARG A 3 0.63 6.72 14.92
N GLU A 4 -0.52 6.73 15.60
CA GLU A 4 -0.58 6.56 17.05
C GLU A 4 -0.71 5.08 17.45
N VAL A 5 -1.23 4.25 16.55
CA VAL A 5 -1.37 2.81 16.75
C VAL A 5 -0.09 2.04 16.38
N PHE A 6 0.70 2.56 15.43
CA PHE A 6 1.88 1.87 14.88
C PHE A 6 3.24 2.47 15.29
N LYS A 7 3.30 3.28 16.36
CA LYS A 7 4.54 3.95 16.82
C LYS A 7 5.61 2.99 17.38
N ASP A 8 5.18 1.93 18.07
CA ASP A 8 6.07 1.13 18.94
C ASP A 8 5.99 -0.38 18.67
N LYS A 9 5.91 -0.80 17.40
CA LYS A 9 6.03 -2.23 17.07
C LYS A 9 7.50 -2.58 16.86
N VAL A 10 8.18 -2.97 17.94
CA VAL A 10 9.51 -3.58 17.89
C VAL A 10 9.38 -4.95 17.23
N LEU A 11 10.02 -5.12 16.07
CA LEU A 11 10.10 -6.39 15.36
C LEU A 11 10.97 -7.38 16.14
N LYS A 12 10.47 -8.60 16.35
CA LYS A 12 11.27 -9.74 16.78
C LYS A 12 11.58 -10.60 15.55
N LEU A 13 12.82 -10.60 15.08
CA LEU A 13 13.26 -11.40 13.94
C LEU A 13 14.63 -12.04 14.19
N ASP A 14 14.84 -13.19 13.54
CA ASP A 14 16.07 -14.00 13.56
C ASP A 14 17.23 -13.29 12.84
N PRO A 15 18.41 -13.12 13.47
CA PRO A 15 19.61 -12.49 12.89
C PRO A 15 20.14 -13.13 11.60
N GLN A 16 19.72 -14.35 11.24
CA GLN A 16 20.20 -15.03 10.02
C GLN A 16 19.35 -14.77 8.76
N ASN A 17 18.35 -13.88 8.82
CA ASN A 17 17.51 -13.58 7.66
C ASN A 17 18.28 -12.74 6.61
N PRO A 18 18.38 -13.16 5.33
CA PRO A 18 18.99 -12.35 4.25
C PRO A 18 18.33 -10.98 4.05
N ARG A 19 17.10 -10.80 4.51
CA ARG A 19 16.38 -9.52 4.55
C ARG A 19 16.94 -8.54 5.59
N ALA A 20 17.83 -9.00 6.47
CA ALA A 20 18.48 -8.21 7.54
C ALA A 20 19.74 -7.46 7.07
N ALA A 21 20.04 -7.45 5.76
CA ALA A 21 21.13 -6.63 5.24
C ALA A 21 20.85 -5.14 5.46
N ASP A 22 21.79 -4.47 6.13
CA ASP A 22 21.77 -3.05 6.43
C ASP A 22 21.71 -2.21 5.13
N ASP A 23 20.78 -1.26 5.04
CA ASP A 23 20.62 -0.32 3.91
C ASP A 23 20.40 1.10 4.45
N ALA A 24 21.46 1.61 5.07
CA ALA A 24 21.53 2.96 5.62
C ALA A 24 21.10 4.06 4.62
N GLN A 25 21.25 3.85 3.31
CA GLN A 25 20.79 4.82 2.30
C GLN A 25 19.26 4.88 2.23
N PHE A 26 18.60 3.72 2.20
CA PHE A 26 17.15 3.65 2.22
C PHE A 26 16.57 4.13 3.55
N GLU A 27 17.21 3.79 4.67
CA GLU A 27 16.84 4.31 5.99
C GLU A 27 16.87 5.83 6.04
N HIS A 28 17.99 6.43 5.63
CA HIS A 28 18.14 7.87 5.63
C HIS A 28 17.04 8.51 4.76
N PHE A 29 16.77 7.94 3.58
CA PHE A 29 15.72 8.40 2.69
C PHE A 29 14.33 8.40 3.35
N VAL A 30 13.94 7.33 4.06
CA VAL A 30 12.60 7.22 4.67
C VAL A 30 12.48 7.92 6.02
N SER A 31 13.58 8.09 6.77
CA SER A 31 13.58 8.65 8.13
C SER A 31 12.96 10.05 8.23
N ALA A 32 13.07 10.85 7.16
CA ALA A 32 12.53 12.20 7.10
C ALA A 32 11.06 12.25 6.63
N LYS A 33 10.44 11.12 6.29
CA LYS A 33 9.14 11.06 5.60
C LYS A 33 8.00 10.75 6.55
N ALA A 34 7.31 11.79 7.02
CA ALA A 34 6.20 11.66 7.97
C ALA A 34 5.01 10.79 7.48
N TRP A 35 4.89 10.56 6.17
CA TRP A 35 3.85 9.73 5.56
C TRP A 35 4.20 8.22 5.55
N PHE A 36 5.45 7.85 5.81
CA PHE A 36 5.90 6.46 5.83
C PHE A 36 5.91 5.94 7.27
N ALA A 37 4.97 5.07 7.61
CA ALA A 37 4.81 4.57 8.97
C ALA A 37 5.68 3.33 9.22
N PHE A 38 7.00 3.51 9.25
CA PHE A 38 7.93 2.40 9.52
C PHE A 38 9.16 2.87 10.32
N ASN A 39 9.66 2.00 11.19
CA ASN A 39 10.79 2.28 12.09
C ASN A 39 11.93 1.25 11.98
N THR A 40 12.01 0.48 10.89
CA THR A 40 13.13 -0.48 10.67
C THR A 40 13.57 -0.57 9.20
N VAL A 41 14.67 -1.28 8.96
CA VAL A 41 15.60 -1.14 7.81
C VAL A 41 15.27 -2.08 6.64
N TYR A 42 14.31 -2.98 6.80
CA TYR A 42 14.31 -4.23 6.05
C TYR A 42 13.17 -4.33 5.03
N GLY A 43 13.51 -4.28 3.74
CA GLY A 43 12.57 -4.47 2.63
C GLY A 43 13.26 -4.98 1.35
N THR A 44 12.52 -5.66 0.48
CA THR A 44 13.05 -6.18 -0.79
C THR A 44 13.37 -5.06 -1.78
N SER A 45 14.11 -5.36 -2.84
CA SER A 45 14.38 -4.40 -3.93
C SER A 45 13.09 -3.83 -4.53
N GLU A 46 12.06 -4.67 -4.65
CA GLU A 46 10.75 -4.33 -5.20
C GLU A 46 9.99 -3.39 -4.24
N GLU A 47 9.97 -3.71 -2.94
CA GLU A 47 9.36 -2.86 -1.91
C GLU A 47 10.03 -1.48 -1.87
N LYS A 48 11.37 -1.44 -1.89
CA LYS A 48 12.15 -0.20 -1.90
C LYS A 48 11.91 0.62 -3.16
N ALA A 49 11.80 -0.03 -4.32
CA ALA A 49 11.48 0.63 -5.59
C ALA A 49 10.07 1.24 -5.55
N PHE A 50 9.08 0.52 -5.02
CA PHE A 50 7.72 1.02 -4.84
C PHE A 50 7.68 2.27 -3.95
N VAL A 51 8.35 2.24 -2.79
CA VAL A 51 8.38 3.40 -1.88
C VAL A 51 9.01 4.62 -2.55
N ARG A 52 10.10 4.44 -3.30
CA ARG A 52 10.72 5.53 -4.08
C ARG A 52 9.79 6.05 -5.17
N MET A 53 9.02 5.19 -5.83
CA MET A 53 8.01 5.61 -6.80
C MET A 53 6.90 6.43 -6.16
N LEU A 54 6.35 5.96 -5.05
CA LEU A 54 5.28 6.66 -4.34
C LEU A 54 5.74 8.02 -3.85
N ASP A 55 6.98 8.13 -3.36
CA ASP A 55 7.58 9.40 -2.97
C ASP A 55 7.59 10.43 -4.11
N ARG A 56 7.89 10.00 -5.35
CA ARG A 56 7.81 10.87 -6.53
C ARG A 56 6.39 11.36 -6.83
N GLN A 57 5.36 10.65 -6.38
CA GLN A 57 3.96 11.06 -6.51
C GLN A 57 3.45 11.86 -5.30
N MET A 58 4.25 12.01 -4.24
CA MET A 58 3.80 12.57 -2.97
C MET A 58 3.31 14.02 -3.10
N GLN A 59 3.98 14.84 -3.93
CA GLN A 59 3.54 16.22 -4.17
C GLN A 59 2.13 16.29 -4.76
N LYS A 60 1.79 15.40 -5.71
CA LYS A 60 0.44 15.31 -6.28
C LYS A 60 -0.57 14.82 -5.25
N LEU A 61 -0.22 13.78 -4.49
CA LEU A 61 -1.07 13.24 -3.44
C LEU A 61 -1.40 14.30 -2.38
N GLN A 62 -0.40 15.06 -1.94
CA GLN A 62 -0.55 16.11 -0.92
C GLN A 62 -1.42 17.28 -1.39
N ALA A 63 -1.57 17.48 -2.71
CA ALA A 63 -2.48 18.49 -3.25
C ALA A 63 -3.96 18.09 -3.12
N GLN A 64 -4.27 16.80 -2.99
CA GLN A 64 -5.65 16.28 -2.95
C GLN A 64 -6.05 15.69 -1.59
N TYR A 65 -5.08 15.19 -0.82
CA TYR A 65 -5.33 14.48 0.42
C TYR A 65 -4.67 15.18 1.60
N GLU A 66 -5.43 15.39 2.68
CA GLU A 66 -4.93 16.01 3.92
C GLU A 66 -4.11 15.05 4.77
N GLN A 67 -4.34 13.74 4.62
CA GLN A 67 -3.59 12.71 5.33
C GLN A 67 -3.24 11.58 4.37
N ILE A 68 -1.97 11.20 4.37
CA ILE A 68 -1.39 10.15 3.55
C ILE A 68 -0.53 9.29 4.47
N TYR A 69 -0.83 8.00 4.53
CA TYR A 69 -0.05 7.03 5.30
C TYR A 69 0.19 5.79 4.46
N LEU A 70 1.45 5.45 4.22
CA LEU A 70 1.81 4.15 3.69
C LEU A 70 2.18 3.23 4.87
N LEU A 71 1.39 2.17 5.06
CA LEU A 71 1.62 1.14 6.05
C LEU A 71 2.17 -0.11 5.36
N ARG A 72 3.31 -0.61 5.82
CA ARG A 72 3.76 -1.96 5.48
C ARG A 72 3.05 -2.97 6.39
N ASN A 73 2.49 -4.03 5.83
CA ASN A 73 1.68 -4.96 6.59
C ASN A 73 2.52 -5.94 7.42
N GLU A 74 3.59 -6.50 6.85
CA GLU A 74 4.41 -7.55 7.48
C GLU A 74 3.58 -8.73 8.05
N GLY A 75 2.45 -9.04 7.41
CA GLY A 75 1.53 -10.09 7.85
C GLY A 75 0.70 -9.75 9.10
N HIS A 76 0.63 -8.48 9.51
CA HIS A 76 -0.20 -8.05 10.64
C HIS A 76 -1.69 -8.30 10.44
N PHE A 77 -2.17 -8.29 9.21
CA PHE A 77 -3.53 -8.70 8.89
C PHE A 77 -3.59 -9.42 7.54
N ALA A 78 -4.68 -10.18 7.36
CA ALA A 78 -5.05 -10.80 6.10
C ALA A 78 -6.47 -10.36 5.71
N ILE A 79 -6.73 -10.34 4.42
CA ILE A 79 -8.06 -10.25 3.83
C ILE A 79 -8.34 -11.54 3.07
N TYR A 80 -9.60 -11.94 2.95
CA TYR A 80 -9.98 -13.25 2.43
C TYR A 80 -10.72 -13.07 1.11
N ASN A 81 -10.34 -13.85 0.09
CA ASN A 81 -10.99 -13.77 -1.20
C ASN A 81 -12.47 -14.19 -1.12
N TYR A 82 -13.26 -13.81 -2.12
CA TYR A 82 -14.69 -14.13 -2.14
C TYR A 82 -14.98 -15.57 -2.60
N ALA A 83 -14.06 -16.17 -3.36
CA ALA A 83 -14.26 -17.45 -4.02
C ALA A 83 -14.22 -18.64 -3.06
N ASP A 84 -13.18 -18.73 -2.23
CA ASP A 84 -12.94 -19.88 -1.36
C ASP A 84 -12.40 -19.50 0.04
N GLY A 85 -12.35 -18.21 0.33
CA GLY A 85 -11.80 -17.70 1.59
C GLY A 85 -10.28 -17.83 1.69
N GLN A 86 -9.55 -17.93 0.57
CA GLN A 86 -8.09 -17.93 0.60
C GLN A 86 -7.56 -16.61 1.19
N ALA A 87 -6.67 -16.73 2.17
CA ALA A 87 -6.06 -15.59 2.85
C ALA A 87 -5.02 -14.90 1.97
N PHE A 88 -5.16 -13.58 1.81
CA PHE A 88 -4.23 -12.70 1.15
C PHE A 88 -3.71 -11.65 2.14
N GLN A 89 -2.38 -11.56 2.25
CA GLN A 89 -1.69 -10.56 3.06
C GLN A 89 -1.04 -9.57 2.10
N PRO A 90 -1.58 -8.35 1.94
CA PRO A 90 -0.97 -7.33 1.09
C PRO A 90 0.36 -6.87 1.69
N ASP A 91 1.38 -6.63 0.88
CA ASP A 91 2.67 -6.10 1.34
C ASP A 91 2.51 -4.68 1.92
N PHE A 92 1.73 -3.83 1.24
CA PHE A 92 1.45 -2.46 1.66
C PHE A 92 -0.04 -2.12 1.62
N VAL A 93 -0.40 -1.17 2.49
CA VAL A 93 -1.66 -0.44 2.42
C VAL A 93 -1.40 1.06 2.42
N LEU A 94 -1.90 1.73 1.39
CA LEU A 94 -1.90 3.19 1.33
C LEU A 94 -3.26 3.72 1.81
N PHE A 95 -3.23 4.51 2.87
CA PHE A 95 -4.37 5.23 3.41
C PHE A 95 -4.33 6.68 2.94
N LEU A 96 -5.41 7.12 2.29
CA LEU A 96 -5.59 8.50 1.84
C LEU A 96 -6.88 9.04 2.42
N ARG A 97 -6.85 10.25 2.97
CA ARG A 97 -8.03 10.93 3.52
C ARG A 97 -8.26 12.24 2.80
N GLU A 98 -9.44 12.39 2.23
CA GLU A 98 -9.89 13.64 1.61
C GLU A 98 -10.36 14.65 2.66
N ASN A 99 -10.16 15.94 2.37
CA ASN A 99 -10.68 17.05 3.17
C ASN A 99 -11.85 17.75 2.44
N SER A 100 -12.93 17.01 2.17
CA SER A 100 -14.10 17.52 1.43
C SER A 100 -15.30 17.83 2.34
N GLY A 101 -15.09 17.91 3.66
CA GLY A 101 -16.16 17.99 4.66
C GLY A 101 -16.91 16.67 4.89
N LYS A 102 -16.82 15.71 3.97
CA LYS A 102 -17.20 14.30 4.16
C LYS A 102 -15.91 13.48 4.30
N LEU A 103 -15.74 12.80 5.43
CA LEU A 103 -14.57 11.95 5.68
C LEU A 103 -14.64 10.69 4.82
N LEU A 104 -13.97 10.72 3.67
CA LEU A 104 -13.77 9.57 2.79
C LEU A 104 -12.31 9.13 2.85
N ILE A 105 -12.12 7.86 3.18
CA ILE A 105 -10.81 7.22 3.33
C ILE A 105 -10.65 6.20 2.20
N TYR A 106 -9.58 6.33 1.43
CA TYR A 106 -9.19 5.31 0.45
C TYR A 106 -8.21 4.36 1.12
N GLN A 107 -8.44 3.06 0.95
CA GLN A 107 -7.56 2.01 1.40
C GLN A 107 -7.13 1.20 0.18
N LEU A 108 -5.88 1.39 -0.24
CA LEU A 108 -5.33 0.73 -1.43
C LEU A 108 -4.44 -0.42 -1.00
N PHE A 109 -4.72 -1.63 -1.49
CA PHE A 109 -3.94 -2.84 -1.26
C PHE A 109 -2.91 -3.01 -2.37
N ILE A 110 -1.63 -3.13 -2.01
CA ILE A 110 -0.50 -3.04 -2.94
C ILE A 110 0.47 -4.18 -2.70
N GLU A 111 0.94 -4.78 -3.80
CA GLU A 111 1.91 -5.88 -3.85
C GLU A 111 3.03 -5.53 -4.85
N PRO A 112 4.23 -5.17 -4.37
CA PRO A 112 5.42 -5.11 -5.23
C PRO A 112 5.84 -6.50 -5.71
N LYS A 113 6.19 -6.61 -6.99
CA LYS A 113 6.69 -7.84 -7.63
C LYS A 113 7.90 -7.54 -8.50
N GLY A 114 8.75 -8.56 -8.65
CA GLY A 114 9.82 -8.55 -9.63
C GLY A 114 9.30 -8.92 -11.03
N ARG A 115 10.21 -8.93 -12.02
CA ARG A 115 9.94 -9.23 -13.44
C ARG A 115 9.05 -10.45 -13.70
N TYR A 116 9.16 -11.49 -12.88
CA TYR A 116 8.47 -12.76 -13.09
C TYR A 116 7.31 -12.93 -12.12
N LEU A 117 6.08 -12.72 -12.62
CA LEU A 117 4.87 -13.11 -11.91
C LEU A 117 4.82 -14.63 -11.78
N LYS A 118 4.74 -15.13 -10.55
CA LYS A 118 4.58 -16.56 -10.32
C LYS A 118 3.12 -16.93 -10.59
N GLU A 119 2.86 -18.03 -11.29
CA GLU A 119 1.48 -18.45 -11.60
C GLU A 119 0.60 -18.58 -10.35
N HIS A 120 1.19 -18.97 -9.22
CA HIS A 120 0.49 -19.05 -7.94
C HIS A 120 0.08 -17.69 -7.34
N ASP A 121 0.57 -16.57 -7.85
CA ASP A 121 0.16 -15.23 -7.42
C ASP A 121 -0.96 -14.66 -8.29
N ARG A 122 -1.33 -15.32 -9.40
CA ARG A 122 -2.35 -14.82 -10.33
C ARG A 122 -3.72 -14.61 -9.69
N TRP A 123 -4.10 -15.47 -8.73
CA TRP A 123 -5.37 -15.33 -8.03
C TRP A 123 -5.43 -14.06 -7.17
N LYS A 124 -4.29 -13.56 -6.67
CA LYS A 124 -4.22 -12.32 -5.88
C LYS A 124 -4.52 -11.11 -6.76
N GLU A 125 -4.01 -11.06 -7.99
CA GLU A 125 -4.38 -10.00 -8.94
C GLU A 125 -5.87 -10.03 -9.28
N THR A 126 -6.43 -11.22 -9.46
CA THR A 126 -7.88 -11.38 -9.64
C THR A 126 -8.62 -10.84 -8.43
N PHE A 127 -8.21 -11.22 -7.23
CA PHE A 127 -8.86 -10.75 -6.00
C PHE A 127 -8.75 -9.22 -5.81
N LEU A 128 -7.60 -8.61 -6.09
CA LEU A 128 -7.43 -7.16 -6.06
C LEU A 128 -8.38 -6.45 -7.03
N LYS A 129 -8.58 -7.01 -8.23
CA LYS A 129 -9.57 -6.48 -9.20
C LYS A 129 -10.99 -6.62 -8.67
N GLU A 130 -11.35 -7.77 -8.10
CA GLU A 130 -12.67 -8.00 -7.51
C GLU A 130 -12.97 -7.00 -6.37
N ILE A 131 -12.00 -6.71 -5.50
CA ILE A 131 -12.14 -5.67 -4.45
C ILE A 131 -12.54 -4.33 -5.08
N THR A 132 -11.84 -3.91 -6.13
CA THR A 132 -12.12 -2.64 -6.82
C THR A 132 -13.47 -2.66 -7.53
N THR A 133 -13.86 -3.77 -8.15
CA THR A 133 -15.16 -3.93 -8.80
C THR A 133 -16.31 -3.81 -7.80
N GLU A 134 -16.19 -4.46 -6.64
CA GLU A 134 -17.23 -4.46 -5.62
C GLU A 134 -17.31 -3.13 -4.84
N PHE A 135 -16.15 -2.58 -4.44
CA PHE A 135 -16.07 -1.48 -3.48
C PHE A 135 -15.50 -0.17 -4.03
N GLY A 136 -14.91 -0.17 -5.22
CA GLY A 136 -14.33 1.03 -5.83
C GLY A 136 -15.38 2.10 -6.13
N GLY A 137 -16.58 1.71 -6.57
CA GLY A 137 -17.71 2.62 -6.81
C GLY A 137 -18.59 2.87 -5.58
N LYS A 138 -18.53 1.98 -4.57
CA LYS A 138 -19.49 1.92 -3.46
C LYS A 138 -18.76 1.98 -2.12
N PRO A 139 -18.67 3.16 -1.48
CA PRO A 139 -18.01 3.28 -0.19
C PRO A 139 -18.71 2.47 0.90
N LEU A 140 -17.95 1.74 1.68
CA LEU A 140 -18.39 1.11 2.92
C LEU A 140 -18.56 2.17 3.99
N THR A 141 -19.66 2.13 4.72
CA THR A 141 -19.85 2.98 5.90
C THR A 141 -19.53 2.15 7.14
N PHE A 142 -18.57 2.63 7.93
CA PHE A 142 -18.25 2.04 9.22
C PHE A 142 -18.16 3.19 10.22
N GLU A 143 -19.03 3.14 11.24
CA GLU A 143 -19.32 4.28 12.11
C GLU A 143 -19.72 5.50 11.27
N ASP A 144 -19.12 6.66 11.52
CA ASP A 144 -19.35 7.91 10.79
C ASP A 144 -18.36 8.15 9.65
N LYS A 145 -17.60 7.12 9.24
CA LYS A 145 -16.56 7.21 8.22
C LYS A 145 -16.93 6.38 7.00
N LYS A 146 -16.55 6.89 5.82
CA LYS A 146 -16.68 6.17 4.56
C LYS A 146 -15.33 5.66 4.11
N TYR A 147 -15.29 4.41 3.70
CA TYR A 147 -14.10 3.75 3.19
C TYR A 147 -14.32 3.31 1.75
N ARG A 148 -13.38 3.63 0.87
CA ARG A 148 -13.30 3.09 -0.48
C ARG A 148 -12.13 2.11 -0.51
N LEU A 149 -12.45 0.83 -0.70
CA LEU A 149 -11.46 -0.23 -0.82
C LEU A 149 -11.08 -0.40 -2.28
N ILE A 150 -9.78 -0.44 -2.56
CA ILE A 150 -9.26 -0.54 -3.91
C ILE A 150 -8.11 -1.53 -3.91
N GLY A 151 -8.19 -2.56 -4.75
CA GLY A 151 -7.02 -3.34 -5.13
C GLY A 151 -6.41 -2.75 -6.39
N VAL A 152 -5.15 -2.34 -6.30
CA VAL A 152 -4.38 -1.91 -7.47
C VAL A 152 -3.66 -3.11 -8.11
N PRO A 153 -3.28 -3.06 -9.40
CA PRO A 153 -2.42 -4.08 -9.96
C PRO A 153 -1.10 -4.19 -9.20
N PHE A 154 -0.39 -5.29 -9.40
CA PHE A 154 0.94 -5.44 -8.82
C PHE A 154 1.89 -4.34 -9.30
N TYR A 155 2.71 -3.83 -8.39
CA TYR A 155 3.77 -2.89 -8.76
C TYR A 155 4.96 -3.65 -9.33
N ASN A 156 5.41 -3.30 -10.53
CA ASN A 156 6.64 -3.79 -11.12
C ASN A 156 7.53 -2.58 -11.45
N ASN A 157 8.80 -2.60 -11.04
CA ASN A 157 9.69 -1.46 -11.30
C ASN A 157 10.08 -1.32 -12.78
N GLU A 158 9.99 -2.39 -13.56
CA GLU A 158 10.31 -2.40 -14.99
C GLU A 158 9.21 -1.75 -15.83
N ASP A 159 7.98 -1.80 -15.33
CA ASP A 159 6.81 -1.13 -15.90
C ASP A 159 6.05 -0.34 -14.83
N GLU A 160 6.74 0.64 -14.26
CA GLU A 160 6.14 1.56 -13.29
C GLU A 160 4.98 2.38 -13.90
N ASN A 161 5.00 2.59 -15.22
CA ASN A 161 4.02 3.41 -15.91
C ASN A 161 2.62 2.80 -15.85
N GLN A 162 2.51 1.48 -16.02
CA GLN A 162 1.24 0.77 -15.91
C GLN A 162 0.64 0.92 -14.51
N PHE A 163 1.45 0.67 -13.46
CA PHE A 163 1.00 0.81 -12.09
C PHE A 163 0.58 2.25 -11.80
N ARG A 164 1.40 3.23 -12.21
CA ARG A 164 1.10 4.65 -12.01
C ARG A 164 -0.22 5.00 -12.68
N ALA A 165 -0.41 4.69 -13.96
CA ALA A 165 -1.65 4.98 -14.67
C ALA A 165 -2.88 4.37 -13.99
N SER A 166 -2.77 3.14 -13.46
CA SER A 166 -3.85 2.53 -12.70
C SER A 166 -4.11 3.27 -11.38
N LEU A 167 -3.06 3.67 -10.65
CA LEU A 167 -3.16 4.46 -9.42
C LEU A 167 -3.83 5.82 -9.68
N GLU A 168 -3.42 6.54 -10.73
CA GLU A 168 -4.02 7.84 -11.07
C GLU A 168 -5.51 7.69 -11.45
N SER A 169 -5.84 6.61 -12.17
CA SER A 169 -7.21 6.30 -12.59
C SER A 169 -8.14 6.03 -11.41
N VAL A 170 -7.74 5.16 -10.46
CA VAL A 170 -8.59 4.79 -9.33
C VAL A 170 -8.76 5.92 -8.31
N LEU A 171 -7.82 6.86 -8.27
CA LEU A 171 -7.87 8.05 -7.43
C LEU A 171 -8.58 9.24 -8.12
N ASN A 172 -9.06 9.06 -9.36
CA ASN A 172 -9.73 10.09 -10.16
C ASN A 172 -8.92 11.40 -10.30
N TRP A 173 -7.59 11.30 -10.52
CA TRP A 173 -6.72 12.47 -10.63
C TRP A 173 -6.99 13.37 -11.84
N VAL A 174 -7.85 12.92 -12.77
CA VAL A 174 -8.31 13.70 -13.93
C VAL A 174 -9.77 14.09 -13.73
N ARG A 175 -10.00 15.19 -13.02
CA ARG A 175 -11.16 16.07 -13.20
C ARG A 175 -10.75 17.52 -13.04
#